data_AF-A0AAW2SE73-F1
#
_entry.id   AF-A0AAW2SE73-F1
#
_cell.length_a   1.000
_cell.length_b   1.000
_cell.length_c   1.000
_cell.angle_alpha   90.00
_cell.angle_beta   90.00
_cell.angle_gamma   90.00
#
_symmetry.space_group_name_H-M   'P 1'
#
loop_
_entity.id
_entity.type
_entity.pdbx_description
1 polymer ?
#
loop_
_entity_poly.entity_id
_entity_poly.type
_entity_poly.pdbx_seq_one_letter_code
_entity_poly.pdbx_strand_id
1 'polypeptide(L)'
;MSSCLRRIGRLGAISSSINGEGGRFLRGLSTANEELKSVQETGGTKPINLFSAINQALHIALDTDPRAYVFGEDVGFGGVFRCTTGLADRFGKRRVFNTPLCEQGIVGFAIGLAAMGNRAIAEIQFADYIFPAFDQIVNEAAKFRYRSGNQFNCGGLTIRAPYGAVGHGGHYHSQSPEAFFCHVPGIKVVIPRSPQQAKGLLLSSIRDPNPVVFFEPKWLYRLAVEDVPEKDYMLPLSEAEVIREGSDITLVGWGAQLSIMEQACVEAEKDGISCELIDLKTLIPWDKETVEASVNKTGRLLVSHEAPVTGGFGAEIAASIVERCFLRLEAPVSRVCGLDTPFPLVFEPFYLPTKNKSITRPSALPLSPQENVVHSLIELVKMHQYPRNIVSTVNLDCKLDLKAIALQARNAEYNPKRFAAVIMRIREPKTTALIFASGKMVCTGAKSEQQSKLAARKYARIIQKLGFPAKFKDFKIQNIVGSCDVKFPIRLEGLAYAHGAFSSYEPELFPGLIYRMKQPKIVLLIFVSGKIVLTGAKVRDETYTAFENIYPVLTEFRKVQQ
;
A
#
# COMPACT_ATOMS: atom_id res chain seq x y z
N MET A 1 20.82 14.77 -13.00
CA MET A 1 20.24 14.30 -11.71
C MET A 1 20.42 15.29 -10.55
N SER A 2 21.53 16.04 -10.46
CA SER A 2 21.81 17.02 -9.37
C SER A 2 20.76 18.14 -9.15
N SER A 3 19.99 18.52 -10.18
CA SER A 3 18.99 19.61 -10.07
C SER A 3 17.65 19.19 -9.46
N CYS A 4 17.33 17.89 -9.40
CA CYS A 4 16.06 17.40 -8.84
C CYS A 4 16.13 17.20 -7.32
N LEU A 5 17.33 17.00 -6.75
CA LEU A 5 17.56 16.69 -5.34
C LEU A 5 17.39 17.90 -4.40
N ARG A 6 17.61 19.14 -4.89
CA ARG A 6 17.44 20.36 -4.06
C ARG A 6 15.98 20.68 -3.70
N ARG A 7 15.00 20.06 -4.36
CA ARG A 7 13.56 20.26 -4.06
C ARG A 7 13.01 19.33 -2.98
N ILE A 8 13.69 18.22 -2.68
CA ILE A 8 13.24 17.23 -1.68
C ILE A 8 13.37 17.78 -0.25
N GLY A 9 14.35 18.67 -0.01
CA GLY A 9 14.61 19.22 1.33
C GLY A 9 13.67 20.31 1.84
N ARG A 10 12.67 20.78 1.07
CA ARG A 10 11.85 21.96 1.42
C ARG A 10 10.32 21.75 1.52
N LEU A 11 9.80 20.54 1.31
CA LEU A 11 8.35 20.28 1.30
C LEU A 11 7.81 19.53 2.54
N GLY A 12 8.61 19.38 3.60
CA GLY A 12 8.24 18.68 4.85
C GLY A 12 7.18 19.36 5.73
N ALA A 13 6.33 20.24 5.20
CA ALA A 13 5.41 21.07 5.99
C ALA A 13 3.91 20.82 5.76
N ILE A 14 3.50 19.81 4.98
CA ILE A 14 2.06 19.58 4.65
C ILE A 14 1.57 18.14 4.95
N SER A 15 2.26 17.35 5.79
CA SER A 15 1.78 16.02 6.22
C SER A 15 1.29 15.93 7.67
N SER A 16 1.13 17.07 8.36
CA SER A 16 0.85 17.11 9.80
C SER A 16 -0.54 16.62 10.25
N SER A 17 -1.44 16.20 9.36
CA SER A 17 -2.79 15.76 9.71
C SER A 17 -3.02 14.23 9.73
N ILE A 18 -1.99 13.41 9.44
CA ILE A 18 -2.08 11.92 9.51
C ILE A 18 -1.15 11.35 10.63
N ASN A 19 -0.30 12.18 11.23
CA ASN A 19 0.86 11.74 12.04
C ASN A 19 0.58 11.47 13.53
N GLY A 20 -0.68 11.33 13.96
CA GLY A 20 -1.01 11.20 15.39
C GLY A 20 -0.86 9.81 15.99
N GLU A 21 -1.17 8.75 15.23
CA GLU A 21 -1.36 7.41 15.82
C GLU A 21 -0.23 6.43 15.48
N GLY A 22 0.34 6.44 14.27
CA GLY A 22 1.32 5.44 13.83
C GLY A 22 2.65 5.45 14.60
N GLY A 23 3.10 6.62 15.10
CA GLY A 23 4.38 6.76 15.81
C GLY A 23 4.36 6.29 17.27
N ARG A 24 3.18 6.11 17.88
CA ARG A 24 3.06 5.58 19.25
C ARG A 24 3.05 4.05 19.29
N PHE A 25 2.63 3.39 18.22
CA PHE A 25 2.49 1.92 18.18
C PHE A 25 3.83 1.16 18.14
N LEU A 26 4.93 1.79 17.73
CA LEU A 26 6.24 1.13 17.62
C LEU A 26 7.06 1.11 18.92
N ARG A 27 6.61 1.77 19.99
CA ARG A 27 7.41 1.94 21.22
C ARG A 27 7.42 0.73 22.18
N GLY A 28 6.58 -0.29 21.97
CA GLY A 28 6.25 -1.24 23.04
C GLY A 28 6.46 -2.73 22.78
N LEU A 29 6.93 -3.17 21.61
CA LEU A 29 6.74 -4.57 21.19
C LEU A 29 8.04 -5.26 20.77
N SER A 30 9.05 -5.18 21.63
CA SER A 30 10.14 -6.16 21.65
C SER A 30 9.80 -7.18 22.74
N THR A 31 9.39 -8.39 22.34
CA THR A 31 9.67 -9.57 23.17
C THR A 31 11.18 -9.73 23.15
N ALA A 32 11.85 -9.01 24.04
CA ALA A 32 13.30 -8.99 24.09
C ALA A 32 13.81 -10.43 24.18
N ASN A 33 14.54 -10.84 23.14
CA ASN A 33 15.34 -12.06 23.13
C ASN A 33 16.11 -12.14 24.46
N GLU A 34 16.24 -13.30 25.10
CA GLU A 34 16.94 -13.39 26.40
C GLU A 34 18.37 -12.84 26.32
N GLU A 35 19.01 -12.97 25.15
CA GLU A 35 20.27 -12.30 24.82
C GLU A 35 20.18 -10.76 24.85
N LEU A 36 19.11 -10.17 24.32
CA LEU A 36 18.88 -8.72 24.35
C LEU A 36 18.63 -8.21 25.78
N LYS A 37 17.95 -8.98 26.64
CA LYS A 37 17.81 -8.66 28.07
C LYS A 37 19.16 -8.64 28.77
N SER A 38 20.00 -9.66 28.55
CA SER A 38 21.36 -9.70 29.10
C SER A 38 22.25 -8.55 28.61
N VAL A 39 22.01 -8.08 27.37
CA VAL A 39 22.74 -6.96 26.77
C VAL A 39 22.24 -5.62 27.34
N GLN A 40 20.94 -5.45 27.57
CA GLN A 40 20.34 -4.26 28.18
C GLN A 40 20.75 -4.06 29.65
N GLU A 41 20.95 -5.14 30.41
CA GLU A 41 21.32 -5.06 31.83
C GLU A 41 22.76 -4.57 32.07
N THR A 42 23.63 -4.62 31.05
CA THR A 42 25.07 -4.38 31.20
C THR A 42 25.62 -3.22 30.35
N GLY A 43 24.79 -2.51 29.59
CA GLY A 43 25.21 -1.35 28.79
C GLY A 43 24.09 -0.35 28.52
N GLY A 44 24.43 0.94 28.52
CA GLY A 44 23.46 2.01 28.25
C GLY A 44 22.76 1.86 26.88
N THR A 45 21.47 2.18 26.85
CA THR A 45 20.68 2.28 25.62
C THR A 45 20.46 3.76 25.27
N LYS A 46 20.28 4.05 23.97
CA LYS A 46 19.90 5.39 23.50
C LYS A 46 18.73 5.32 22.53
N PRO A 47 17.77 6.26 22.63
CA PRO A 47 16.67 6.36 21.68
C PRO A 47 17.21 6.90 20.36
N ILE A 48 17.33 6.03 19.36
CA ILE A 48 17.83 6.39 18.03
C ILE A 48 16.92 5.85 16.94
N ASN A 49 17.01 6.45 15.75
CA ASN A 49 16.28 5.99 14.58
C ASN A 49 17.07 4.94 13.78
N LEU A 50 16.44 4.36 12.76
CA LEU A 50 17.01 3.23 12.03
C LEU A 50 18.29 3.60 11.24
N PHE A 51 18.38 4.78 10.62
CA PHE A 51 19.63 5.19 9.94
C PHE A 51 20.76 5.43 10.94
N SER A 52 20.44 5.97 12.13
CA SER A 52 21.42 6.14 13.21
C SER A 52 21.89 4.80 13.78
N ALA A 53 21.02 3.80 13.87
CA ALA A 53 21.40 2.46 14.31
C ALA A 53 22.32 1.75 13.30
N ILE A 54 22.05 1.89 12.00
CA ILE A 54 22.96 1.46 10.94
C ILE A 54 24.30 2.17 11.04
N ASN A 55 24.29 3.50 11.23
CA ASN A 55 25.51 4.28 11.41
C ASN A 55 26.33 3.81 12.63
N GLN A 56 25.68 3.51 13.76
CA GLN A 56 26.34 2.93 14.93
C GLN A 56 26.94 1.55 14.64
N ALA A 57 26.23 0.67 13.92
CA ALA A 57 26.76 -0.62 13.50
C ALA A 57 28.01 -0.48 12.62
N LEU A 58 28.00 0.45 11.67
CA LEU A 58 29.16 0.74 10.81
C LEU A 58 30.34 1.34 11.60
N HIS A 59 30.06 2.21 12.57
CA HIS A 59 31.09 2.69 13.50
C HIS A 59 31.73 1.53 14.27
N ILE A 60 30.94 0.63 14.85
CA ILE A 60 31.43 -0.54 15.59
C ILE A 60 32.24 -1.46 14.67
N ALA A 61 31.76 -1.74 13.46
CA ALA A 61 32.47 -2.59 12.51
C ALA A 61 33.85 -2.02 12.12
N LEU A 62 33.93 -0.72 11.84
CA LEU A 62 35.18 -0.05 11.48
C LEU A 62 36.16 0.08 12.67
N ASP A 63 35.62 0.24 13.89
CA ASP A 63 36.42 0.36 15.12
C ASP A 63 36.99 -1.00 15.57
N THR A 64 36.19 -2.06 15.45
CA THR A 64 36.53 -3.40 15.96
C THR A 64 37.31 -4.27 14.97
N ASP A 65 37.18 -4.05 13.65
CA ASP A 65 37.95 -4.79 12.64
C ASP A 65 38.71 -3.82 11.72
N PRO A 66 40.06 -3.76 11.77
CA PRO A 66 40.85 -2.88 10.90
C PRO A 66 40.73 -3.24 9.42
N ARG A 67 40.22 -4.45 9.09
CA ARG A 67 39.98 -4.92 7.74
C ARG A 67 38.61 -4.51 7.20
N ALA A 68 37.82 -3.73 7.93
CA ALA A 68 36.52 -3.26 7.46
C ALA A 68 36.63 -2.02 6.57
N TYR A 69 35.86 -2.00 5.49
CA TYR A 69 35.79 -0.90 4.53
C TYR A 69 34.33 -0.60 4.20
N VAL A 70 33.99 0.68 4.10
CA VAL A 70 32.68 1.16 3.68
C VAL A 70 32.84 1.96 2.40
N PHE A 71 32.19 1.55 1.32
CA PHE A 71 32.32 2.24 0.05
C PHE A 71 31.06 2.11 -0.79
N GLY A 72 30.88 3.05 -1.72
CA GLY A 72 29.73 3.14 -2.59
C GLY A 72 29.60 4.55 -3.13
N GLU A 73 28.49 4.84 -3.79
CA GLU A 73 28.22 6.20 -4.26
C GLU A 73 27.88 7.11 -3.09
N ASP A 74 28.52 8.28 -3.03
CA ASP A 74 28.18 9.35 -2.08
C ASP A 74 28.35 9.04 -0.57
N VAL A 75 28.91 7.89 -0.20
CA VAL A 75 29.09 7.48 1.21
C VAL A 75 30.06 8.37 1.98
N GLY A 76 31.01 9.02 1.30
CA GLY A 76 32.11 9.77 1.90
C GLY A 76 31.69 11.04 2.64
N PHE A 77 30.61 11.71 2.20
CA PHE A 77 30.04 12.85 2.95
C PHE A 77 28.99 12.44 3.98
N GLY A 78 28.61 11.15 3.99
CA GLY A 78 27.63 10.58 4.90
C GLY A 78 26.49 9.81 4.24
N GLY A 79 26.46 9.72 2.91
CA GLY A 79 25.43 9.02 2.16
C GLY A 79 24.13 9.84 2.03
N VAL A 80 23.34 9.54 1.00
CA VAL A 80 22.09 10.27 0.71
C VAL A 80 21.03 10.11 1.82
N PHE A 81 21.10 9.01 2.58
CA PHE A 81 20.25 8.72 3.74
C PHE A 81 20.90 9.01 5.10
N ARG A 82 22.13 9.51 5.12
CA ARG A 82 22.95 9.78 6.32
C ARG A 82 23.49 8.56 7.08
N CYS A 83 23.34 7.35 6.55
CA CYS A 83 23.81 6.11 7.20
C CYS A 83 25.34 6.09 7.45
N THR A 84 26.15 6.82 6.69
CA THR A 84 27.63 6.83 6.82
C THR A 84 28.20 8.15 7.35
N THR A 85 27.35 9.01 7.92
CA THR A 85 27.76 10.34 8.41
C THR A 85 28.85 10.20 9.48
N GLY A 86 29.92 11.00 9.38
CA GLY A 86 31.04 11.02 10.33
C GLY A 86 32.03 9.85 10.24
N LEU A 87 31.75 8.82 9.43
CA LEU A 87 32.64 7.66 9.31
C LEU A 87 33.98 8.03 8.64
N ALA A 88 33.94 8.79 7.54
CA ALA A 88 35.15 9.18 6.81
C ALA A 88 36.06 10.12 7.62
N ASP A 89 35.47 11.00 8.43
CA ASP A 89 36.22 11.91 9.30
C ASP A 89 36.93 11.15 10.43
N ARG A 90 36.26 10.13 11.01
CA ARG A 90 36.82 9.32 12.11
C ARG A 90 37.83 8.27 11.65
N PHE A 91 37.52 7.53 10.57
CA PHE A 91 38.30 6.36 10.15
C PHE A 91 39.18 6.61 8.90
N GLY A 92 39.08 7.80 8.32
CA GLY A 92 39.87 8.24 7.18
C GLY A 92 39.33 7.76 5.83
N LYS A 93 39.65 8.55 4.80
CA LYS A 93 39.22 8.34 3.41
C LYS A 93 39.78 7.08 2.73
N ARG A 94 40.67 6.34 3.40
CA ARG A 94 41.17 5.03 2.91
C ARG A 94 40.23 3.88 3.25
N ARG A 95 39.43 4.02 4.31
CA ARG A 95 38.49 2.99 4.77
C ARG A 95 37.04 3.34 4.47
N VAL A 96 36.75 4.63 4.27
CA VAL A 96 35.42 5.13 3.92
C VAL A 96 35.53 6.04 2.70
N PHE A 97 35.08 5.59 1.53
CA PHE A 97 35.34 6.31 0.27
C PHE A 97 34.24 6.15 -0.79
N ASN A 98 34.15 7.15 -1.65
CA ASN A 98 33.25 7.14 -2.80
C ASN A 98 33.81 6.26 -3.93
N THR A 99 32.94 5.55 -4.62
CA THR A 99 33.24 4.87 -5.88
C THR A 99 32.78 5.72 -7.07
N PRO A 100 33.23 5.41 -8.31
CA PRO A 100 32.52 5.81 -9.52
C PRO A 100 31.06 5.33 -9.50
N LEU A 101 30.21 5.99 -10.28
CA LEU A 101 28.77 5.68 -10.39
C LEU A 101 28.57 4.44 -11.29
N CYS A 102 28.71 3.25 -10.72
CA CYS A 102 28.71 1.98 -11.44
C CYS A 102 28.52 0.80 -10.48
N GLU A 103 27.28 0.32 -10.32
CA GLU A 103 26.92 -0.69 -9.31
C GLU A 103 27.58 -2.05 -9.55
N GLN A 104 27.72 -2.47 -10.81
CA GLN A 104 28.50 -3.67 -11.15
C GLN A 104 29.97 -3.55 -10.72
N GLY A 105 30.55 -2.36 -10.85
CA GLY A 105 31.91 -2.07 -10.42
C GLY A 105 32.04 -2.06 -8.91
N ILE A 106 31.06 -1.50 -8.20
CA ILE A 106 30.99 -1.51 -6.73
C ILE A 106 31.02 -2.94 -6.20
N VAL A 107 30.13 -3.82 -6.68
CA VAL A 107 30.05 -5.19 -6.18
C VAL A 107 31.25 -6.03 -6.64
N GLY A 108 31.69 -5.90 -7.89
CA GLY A 108 32.90 -6.61 -8.36
C GLY A 108 34.15 -6.23 -7.56
N PHE A 109 34.33 -4.94 -7.26
CA PHE A 109 35.38 -4.46 -6.36
C PHE A 109 35.23 -5.04 -4.95
N ALA A 110 34.01 -5.07 -4.41
CA ALA A 110 33.73 -5.61 -3.09
C ALA A 110 34.07 -7.10 -2.97
N ILE A 111 33.76 -7.89 -4.01
CA ILE A 111 34.12 -9.31 -4.09
C ILE A 111 35.63 -9.48 -4.03
N GLY A 112 36.39 -8.72 -4.83
CA GLY A 112 37.85 -8.77 -4.82
C GLY A 112 38.44 -8.39 -3.46
N LEU A 113 37.91 -7.33 -2.83
CA LEU A 113 38.35 -6.89 -1.51
C LEU A 113 38.07 -7.95 -0.42
N ALA A 114 36.88 -8.56 -0.44
CA ALA A 114 36.51 -9.64 0.47
C ALA A 114 37.34 -10.92 0.23
N ALA A 115 37.66 -11.24 -1.02
CA ALA A 115 38.52 -12.36 -1.39
C ALA A 115 39.95 -12.24 -0.82
N MET A 116 40.40 -11.02 -0.54
CA MET A 116 41.64 -10.73 0.17
C MET A 116 41.53 -10.81 1.70
N GLY A 117 40.40 -11.30 2.24
CA GLY A 117 40.16 -11.48 3.67
C GLY A 117 39.68 -10.24 4.42
N ASN A 118 39.18 -9.23 3.71
CA ASN A 118 38.64 -8.00 4.30
C ASN A 118 37.12 -8.05 4.51
N ARG A 119 36.60 -7.16 5.36
CA ARG A 119 35.15 -6.93 5.50
C ARG A 119 34.72 -5.82 4.54
N ALA A 120 34.18 -6.22 3.40
CA ALA A 120 33.77 -5.30 2.33
C ALA A 120 32.30 -4.93 2.51
N ILE A 121 32.04 -3.71 3.00
CA ILE A 121 30.69 -3.19 3.25
C ILE A 121 30.31 -2.24 2.12
N ALA A 122 29.71 -2.78 1.06
CA ALA A 122 29.32 -2.05 -0.14
C ALA A 122 27.92 -1.43 0.03
N GLU A 123 27.76 -0.16 -0.31
CA GLU A 123 26.44 0.49 -0.44
C GLU A 123 26.02 0.54 -1.91
N ILE A 124 24.83 -0.01 -2.19
CA ILE A 124 24.07 0.30 -3.41
C ILE A 124 23.01 1.34 -3.04
N GLN A 125 22.97 2.46 -3.76
CA GLN A 125 22.28 3.66 -3.30
C GLN A 125 20.76 3.46 -3.13
N PHE A 126 20.15 2.60 -3.94
CA PHE A 126 18.77 2.09 -3.78
C PHE A 126 18.72 0.63 -4.23
N ALA A 127 17.91 -0.20 -3.58
CA ALA A 127 17.71 -1.60 -4.00
C ALA A 127 17.20 -1.69 -5.46
N ASP A 128 16.51 -0.66 -5.94
CA ASP A 128 16.10 -0.49 -7.34
C ASP A 128 17.27 -0.47 -8.34
N TYR A 129 18.47 -0.08 -7.89
CA TYR A 129 19.69 0.06 -8.69
C TYR A 129 20.66 -1.13 -8.51
N ILE A 130 20.24 -2.19 -7.83
CA ILE A 130 21.10 -3.36 -7.61
C ILE A 130 21.25 -4.25 -8.86
N PHE A 131 20.33 -4.14 -9.82
CA PHE A 131 20.25 -5.04 -10.97
C PHE A 131 21.46 -5.00 -11.92
N PRO A 132 22.14 -3.86 -12.17
CA PRO A 132 23.41 -3.86 -12.90
C PRO A 132 24.46 -4.76 -12.23
N ALA A 133 24.44 -4.89 -10.91
CA ALA A 133 25.33 -5.77 -10.15
C ALA A 133 24.82 -7.22 -10.02
N PHE A 134 23.67 -7.57 -10.60
CA PHE A 134 23.03 -8.87 -10.41
C PHE A 134 23.95 -10.03 -10.84
N ASP A 135 24.66 -9.88 -11.96
CA ASP A 135 25.63 -10.90 -12.41
C ASP A 135 26.77 -11.11 -11.40
N GLN A 136 27.34 -10.04 -10.87
CA GLN A 136 28.38 -10.12 -9.83
C GLN A 136 27.86 -10.77 -8.54
N ILE A 137 26.61 -10.51 -8.16
CA ILE A 137 26.03 -11.12 -6.97
C ILE A 137 25.76 -12.61 -7.20
N VAL A 138 25.12 -12.95 -8.33
CA VAL A 138 24.59 -14.29 -8.59
C VAL A 138 25.64 -15.26 -9.11
N ASN A 139 26.46 -14.84 -10.08
CA ASN A 139 27.43 -15.72 -10.72
C ASN A 139 28.79 -15.69 -10.05
N GLU A 140 29.19 -14.54 -9.50
CA GLU A 140 30.49 -14.41 -8.84
C GLU A 140 30.40 -14.63 -7.33
N ALA A 141 29.76 -13.73 -6.57
CA ALA A 141 29.77 -13.77 -5.11
C ALA A 141 29.17 -15.07 -4.55
N ALA A 142 27.95 -15.42 -4.97
CA ALA A 142 27.24 -16.60 -4.45
C ALA A 142 27.98 -17.91 -4.70
N LYS A 143 28.68 -18.02 -5.85
CA LYS A 143 29.36 -19.25 -6.26
C LYS A 143 30.84 -19.26 -5.89
N PHE A 144 31.39 -18.16 -5.36
CA PHE A 144 32.84 -17.96 -5.18
C PHE A 144 33.50 -19.05 -4.33
N ARG A 145 32.87 -19.37 -3.18
CA ARG A 145 33.33 -20.44 -2.29
C ARG A 145 33.20 -21.82 -2.94
N TYR A 146 32.02 -22.09 -3.51
CA TYR A 146 31.70 -23.39 -4.09
C TYR A 146 32.58 -23.74 -5.30
N ARG A 147 32.73 -22.81 -6.26
CA ARG A 147 33.48 -23.04 -7.51
C ARG A 147 34.97 -23.30 -7.29
N SER A 148 35.51 -22.89 -6.14
CA SER A 148 36.91 -23.06 -5.77
C SER A 148 37.17 -24.28 -4.88
N GLY A 149 36.13 -25.04 -4.48
CA GLY A 149 36.27 -26.06 -3.46
C GLY A 149 36.77 -25.48 -2.12
N ASN A 150 36.33 -24.27 -1.79
CA ASN A 150 36.73 -23.50 -0.60
C ASN A 150 38.21 -23.03 -0.57
N GLN A 151 38.95 -23.10 -1.68
CA GLN A 151 40.29 -22.52 -1.76
C GLN A 151 40.26 -20.98 -1.71
N PHE A 152 39.20 -20.37 -2.25
CA PHE A 152 38.94 -18.94 -2.15
C PHE A 152 37.49 -18.70 -1.75
N ASN A 153 37.21 -17.58 -1.09
CA ASN A 153 35.85 -17.17 -0.76
C ASN A 153 35.77 -15.65 -0.65
N CYS A 154 34.59 -15.08 -0.89
CA CYS A 154 34.29 -13.67 -0.62
C CYS A 154 33.42 -13.53 0.64
N GLY A 155 33.69 -14.35 1.66
CA GLY A 155 33.08 -14.20 2.97
C GLY A 155 33.48 -12.87 3.61
N GLY A 156 32.56 -12.23 4.35
CA GLY A 156 32.75 -10.87 4.84
C GLY A 156 32.38 -9.78 3.83
N LEU A 157 31.78 -10.14 2.69
CA LEU A 157 31.06 -9.21 1.82
C LEU A 157 29.65 -8.94 2.37
N THR A 158 29.33 -7.68 2.61
CA THR A 158 27.97 -7.23 2.89
C THR A 158 27.57 -6.14 1.90
N ILE A 159 26.53 -6.40 1.12
CA ILE A 159 25.93 -5.44 0.19
C ILE A 159 24.68 -4.89 0.85
N ARG A 160 24.71 -3.60 1.21
CA ARG A 160 23.60 -2.92 1.85
C ARG A 160 22.90 -1.96 0.90
N ALA A 161 21.57 -1.96 0.93
CA ALA A 161 20.77 -1.14 0.02
C ALA A 161 19.45 -0.66 0.66
N PRO A 162 19.07 0.63 0.51
CA PRO A 162 17.75 1.12 0.87
C PRO A 162 16.64 0.42 0.07
N TYR A 163 15.66 -0.15 0.77
CA TYR A 163 14.67 -1.07 0.25
C TYR A 163 13.23 -0.63 0.55
N GLY A 164 12.27 -1.07 -0.28
CA GLY A 164 10.83 -0.98 0.01
C GLY A 164 10.21 0.37 -0.34
N ALA A 165 8.89 0.46 -0.19
CA ALA A 165 8.10 1.64 -0.51
C ALA A 165 8.47 2.88 0.32
N VAL A 166 8.10 4.07 -0.17
CA VAL A 166 8.42 5.34 0.52
C VAL A 166 7.36 6.44 0.36
N GLY A 167 6.12 6.08 0.00
CA GLY A 167 4.98 6.98 -0.19
C GLY A 167 4.94 7.72 -1.52
N HIS A 168 6.09 7.93 -2.17
CA HIS A 168 6.22 8.70 -3.40
C HIS A 168 7.46 8.32 -4.23
N GLY A 169 7.94 7.08 -4.11
CA GLY A 169 9.19 6.65 -4.77
C GLY A 169 9.04 6.33 -6.25
N GLY A 170 7.83 6.00 -6.70
CA GLY A 170 7.56 5.57 -8.06
C GLY A 170 8.31 4.27 -8.41
N HIS A 171 8.66 4.09 -9.68
CA HIS A 171 9.23 2.84 -10.19
C HIS A 171 10.62 2.49 -9.66
N TYR A 172 11.42 3.50 -9.29
CA TYR A 172 12.87 3.33 -9.09
C TYR A 172 13.38 3.79 -7.72
N HIS A 173 12.46 3.98 -6.77
CA HIS A 173 12.84 4.20 -5.36
C HIS A 173 11.92 3.45 -4.39
N SER A 174 11.21 2.41 -4.86
CA SER A 174 10.18 1.70 -4.09
C SER A 174 10.25 0.18 -4.24
N GLN A 175 11.18 -0.35 -5.03
CA GLN A 175 11.22 -1.78 -5.29
C GLN A 175 11.58 -2.60 -4.04
N SER A 176 11.04 -3.82 -4.07
CA SER A 176 11.32 -4.90 -3.15
C SER A 176 11.84 -6.09 -3.97
N PRO A 177 13.17 -6.17 -4.23
CA PRO A 177 13.74 -7.13 -5.18
C PRO A 177 14.23 -8.43 -4.50
N GLU A 178 13.90 -8.65 -3.23
CA GLU A 178 14.42 -9.75 -2.41
C GLU A 178 14.17 -11.13 -3.04
N ALA A 179 13.03 -11.32 -3.70
CA ALA A 179 12.68 -12.60 -4.33
C ALA A 179 13.66 -12.99 -5.46
N PHE A 180 14.22 -12.03 -6.19
CA PHE A 180 15.24 -12.31 -7.22
C PHE A 180 16.51 -12.92 -6.63
N PHE A 181 16.86 -12.52 -5.40
CA PHE A 181 18.03 -13.01 -4.68
C PHE A 181 17.74 -14.28 -3.88
N CYS A 182 16.50 -14.50 -3.45
CA CYS A 182 16.12 -15.69 -2.69
C CYS A 182 16.24 -17.00 -3.49
N HIS A 183 16.31 -16.93 -4.83
CA HIS A 183 16.56 -18.09 -5.69
C HIS A 183 18.06 -18.38 -5.93
N VAL A 184 18.96 -17.75 -5.17
CA VAL A 184 20.41 -17.80 -5.43
C VAL A 184 21.14 -18.49 -4.27
N PRO A 185 21.46 -19.80 -4.38
CA PRO A 185 22.23 -20.50 -3.36
C PRO A 185 23.63 -19.90 -3.20
N GLY A 186 24.07 -19.70 -1.96
CA GLY A 186 25.40 -19.22 -1.61
C GLY A 186 25.46 -17.76 -1.12
N ILE A 187 24.35 -17.02 -1.19
CA ILE A 187 24.18 -15.73 -0.50
C ILE A 187 23.18 -15.84 0.65
N LYS A 188 23.21 -14.86 1.56
CA LYS A 188 22.13 -14.62 2.53
C LYS A 188 21.38 -13.34 2.21
N VAL A 189 20.08 -13.28 2.52
CA VAL A 189 19.24 -12.09 2.33
C VAL A 189 18.55 -11.74 3.65
N VAL A 190 18.77 -10.51 4.14
CA VAL A 190 18.38 -10.08 5.49
C VAL A 190 17.66 -8.72 5.42
N ILE A 191 16.54 -8.60 6.14
CA ILE A 191 15.69 -7.39 6.17
C ILE A 191 15.21 -7.12 7.62
N PRO A 192 15.74 -6.10 8.33
CA PRO A 192 15.33 -5.77 9.69
C PRO A 192 14.00 -5.01 9.71
N ARG A 193 13.22 -5.13 10.80
CA ARG A 193 11.99 -4.34 11.01
C ARG A 193 12.18 -3.08 11.85
N SER A 194 13.29 -2.98 12.59
CA SER A 194 13.49 -1.93 13.61
C SER A 194 14.96 -1.52 13.78
N PRO A 195 15.28 -0.37 14.40
CA PRO A 195 16.66 0.07 14.65
C PRO A 195 17.57 -0.95 15.39
N GLN A 196 17.08 -1.63 16.42
CA GLN A 196 17.82 -2.59 17.25
C GLN A 196 18.08 -3.84 16.43
N GLN A 197 17.06 -4.30 15.71
CA GLN A 197 17.27 -5.34 14.73
C GLN A 197 18.27 -4.95 13.65
N ALA A 198 18.16 -3.74 13.10
CA ALA A 198 19.03 -3.27 12.03
C ALA A 198 20.48 -3.24 12.48
N LYS A 199 20.78 -2.76 13.69
CA LYS A 199 22.14 -2.78 14.23
C LYS A 199 22.64 -4.22 14.44
N GLY A 200 21.89 -5.05 15.15
CA GLY A 200 22.32 -6.41 15.49
C GLY A 200 22.49 -7.30 14.25
N LEU A 201 21.51 -7.29 13.35
CA LEU A 201 21.54 -8.08 12.11
C LEU A 201 22.59 -7.56 11.12
N LEU A 202 22.85 -6.25 11.06
CA LEU A 202 23.92 -5.71 10.20
C LEU A 202 25.30 -6.11 10.73
N LEU A 203 25.53 -6.05 12.04
CA LEU A 203 26.78 -6.53 12.65
C LEU A 203 26.99 -8.03 12.41
N SER A 204 25.94 -8.83 12.55
CA SER A 204 25.97 -10.25 12.17
C SER A 204 26.30 -10.44 10.69
N SER A 205 25.68 -9.66 9.81
CA SER A 205 25.90 -9.73 8.36
C SER A 205 27.33 -9.40 7.95
N ILE A 206 27.93 -8.37 8.56
CA ILE A 206 29.32 -7.96 8.32
C ILE A 206 30.30 -9.05 8.78
N ARG A 207 29.95 -9.75 9.86
CA ARG A 207 30.80 -10.78 10.48
C ARG A 207 30.60 -12.17 9.86
N ASP A 208 29.48 -12.40 9.19
CA ASP A 208 29.15 -13.68 8.56
C ASP A 208 30.22 -14.10 7.53
N PRO A 209 30.61 -15.39 7.48
CA PRO A 209 31.56 -15.88 6.50
C PRO A 209 30.95 -16.06 5.09
N ASN A 210 29.73 -15.61 4.82
CA ASN A 210 29.10 -15.69 3.49
C ASN A 210 28.78 -14.29 2.96
N PRO A 211 28.66 -14.11 1.63
CA PRO A 211 28.16 -12.86 1.07
C PRO A 211 26.70 -12.62 1.50
N VAL A 212 26.42 -11.44 2.07
CA VAL A 212 25.10 -11.07 2.57
C VAL A 212 24.56 -9.85 1.82
N VAL A 213 23.31 -9.94 1.36
CA VAL A 213 22.51 -8.80 0.89
C VAL A 213 21.62 -8.32 2.03
N PHE A 214 21.85 -7.09 2.48
CA PHE A 214 21.16 -6.47 3.62
C PHE A 214 20.28 -5.33 3.12
N PHE A 215 18.96 -5.52 3.18
CA PHE A 215 18.00 -4.52 2.71
C PHE A 215 17.51 -3.67 3.87
N GLU A 216 17.64 -2.35 3.76
CA GLU A 216 17.30 -1.38 4.80
C GLU A 216 15.94 -0.74 4.50
N PRO A 217 14.82 -1.02 5.22
CA PRO A 217 13.52 -0.45 4.87
C PRO A 217 13.51 1.07 4.98
N LYS A 218 13.56 1.76 3.84
CA LYS A 218 13.89 3.18 3.78
C LYS A 218 12.80 4.07 4.38
N TRP A 219 11.55 3.61 4.36
CA TRP A 219 10.43 4.24 5.06
C TRP A 219 10.71 4.40 6.56
N LEU A 220 11.41 3.44 7.17
CA LEU A 220 11.66 3.40 8.60
C LEU A 220 12.85 4.24 9.05
N TYR A 221 13.74 4.68 8.13
CA TYR A 221 14.98 5.39 8.48
C TYR A 221 14.81 6.48 9.53
N ARG A 222 13.77 7.31 9.37
CA ARG A 222 13.48 8.45 10.26
C ARG A 222 12.22 8.25 11.11
N LEU A 223 11.37 7.30 10.74
CA LEU A 223 10.08 7.07 11.40
C LEU A 223 10.21 6.17 12.63
N ALA A 224 11.00 5.11 12.55
CA ALA A 224 11.20 4.19 13.67
C ALA A 224 12.23 4.78 14.64
N VAL A 225 11.89 4.87 15.92
CA VAL A 225 12.77 5.29 17.02
C VAL A 225 12.55 4.37 18.21
N GLU A 226 13.64 3.86 18.77
CA GLU A 226 13.63 2.92 19.89
C GLU A 226 14.97 2.95 20.62
N ASP A 227 14.97 2.37 21.82
CA ASP A 227 16.16 2.27 22.68
C ASP A 227 17.08 1.17 22.18
N VAL A 228 18.18 1.58 21.55
CA VAL A 228 19.18 0.68 20.99
C VAL A 228 20.38 0.61 21.95
N PRO A 229 20.85 -0.59 22.34
CA PRO A 229 22.08 -0.74 23.13
C PRO A 229 23.25 -0.09 22.41
N GLU A 230 24.05 0.73 23.10
CA GLU A 230 25.20 1.41 22.47
C GLU A 230 26.35 0.45 22.16
N LYS A 231 26.53 -0.57 23.00
CA LYS A 231 27.58 -1.58 22.84
C LYS A 231 27.39 -2.45 21.60
N ASP A 232 28.43 -3.20 21.30
CA ASP A 232 28.42 -4.25 20.29
C ASP A 232 27.49 -5.41 20.69
N TYR A 233 26.62 -5.83 19.78
CA TYR A 233 25.82 -7.04 19.90
C TYR A 233 25.45 -7.55 18.51
N MET A 234 25.11 -8.83 18.44
CA MET A 234 24.68 -9.51 17.23
C MET A 234 23.28 -10.07 17.46
N LEU A 235 22.55 -10.22 16.36
CA LEU A 235 21.33 -11.02 16.33
C LEU A 235 21.51 -12.17 15.37
N PRO A 236 21.02 -13.38 15.69
CA PRO A 236 21.21 -14.53 14.85
C PRO A 236 20.56 -14.32 13.47
N LEU A 237 21.30 -14.72 12.43
CA LEU A 237 20.77 -14.83 11.08
C LEU A 237 20.07 -16.19 10.93
N SER A 238 19.10 -16.28 10.02
CA SER A 238 18.34 -17.51 9.79
C SER A 238 17.50 -18.00 10.96
N GLU A 239 17.19 -17.10 11.91
CA GLU A 239 16.22 -17.34 12.98
C GLU A 239 15.11 -16.30 12.85
N ALA A 240 13.84 -16.72 12.84
CA ALA A 240 12.69 -15.84 12.88
C ALA A 240 12.42 -15.35 14.31
N GLU A 241 11.40 -14.51 14.51
CA GLU A 241 10.97 -14.05 15.82
C GLU A 241 9.44 -14.01 15.86
N VAL A 242 8.84 -14.70 16.82
CA VAL A 242 7.42 -14.55 17.15
C VAL A 242 7.29 -13.27 17.98
N ILE A 243 6.77 -12.21 17.37
CA ILE A 243 6.67 -10.88 18.00
C ILE A 243 5.33 -10.67 18.70
N ARG A 244 4.36 -11.53 18.39
CA ARG A 244 3.05 -11.59 19.02
C ARG A 244 2.59 -13.05 19.02
N GLU A 245 2.30 -13.60 20.19
CA GLU A 245 1.71 -14.92 20.34
C GLU A 245 0.23 -14.91 19.95
N GLY A 246 -0.23 -16.00 19.34
CA GLY A 246 -1.64 -16.19 19.01
C GLY A 246 -2.03 -17.66 18.81
N SER A 247 -3.31 -17.91 18.59
CA SER A 247 -3.87 -19.28 18.53
C SER A 247 -4.66 -19.61 17.28
N ASP A 248 -5.16 -18.62 16.54
CA ASP A 248 -6.18 -18.87 15.51
C ASP A 248 -5.62 -18.78 14.08
N ILE A 249 -4.62 -17.91 13.88
CA ILE A 249 -3.95 -17.72 12.59
C ILE A 249 -2.50 -17.26 12.77
N THR A 250 -1.60 -17.82 11.97
CA THR A 250 -0.20 -17.38 11.83
C THR A 250 -0.09 -16.35 10.71
N LEU A 251 0.57 -15.24 11.00
CA LEU A 251 0.91 -14.17 10.07
C LEU A 251 2.42 -14.07 9.94
N VAL A 252 2.93 -14.09 8.70
CA VAL A 252 4.38 -14.03 8.41
C VAL A 252 4.70 -12.86 7.50
N GLY A 253 5.68 -12.05 7.88
CA GLY A 253 6.19 -10.95 7.07
C GLY A 253 7.59 -10.52 7.47
N TRP A 254 8.06 -9.40 6.92
CA TRP A 254 9.38 -8.84 7.19
C TRP A 254 9.41 -7.34 6.91
N GLY A 255 10.44 -6.65 7.42
CA GLY A 255 10.66 -5.23 7.15
C GLY A 255 9.50 -4.33 7.60
N ALA A 256 9.22 -3.28 6.81
CA ALA A 256 8.18 -2.30 7.15
C ALA A 256 6.75 -2.89 7.14
N GLN A 257 6.53 -4.00 6.42
CA GLN A 257 5.23 -4.66 6.32
C GLN A 257 4.71 -5.15 7.67
N LEU A 258 5.60 -5.48 8.61
CA LEU A 258 5.17 -5.92 9.95
C LEU A 258 4.41 -4.85 10.73
N SER A 259 4.72 -3.57 10.52
CA SER A 259 3.95 -2.48 11.13
C SER A 259 2.49 -2.44 10.66
N ILE A 260 2.23 -2.90 9.43
CA ILE A 260 0.89 -2.99 8.85
C ILE A 260 0.19 -4.27 9.33
N MET A 261 0.93 -5.37 9.45
CA MET A 261 0.41 -6.65 9.94
C MET A 261 0.05 -6.57 11.42
N GLU A 262 0.83 -5.89 12.26
CA GLU A 262 0.49 -5.65 13.67
C GLU A 262 -0.83 -4.88 13.80
N GLN A 263 -1.03 -3.84 12.99
CA GLN A 263 -2.31 -3.12 12.94
C GLN A 263 -3.47 -4.01 12.50
N ALA A 264 -3.22 -4.98 11.61
CA ALA A 264 -4.23 -5.96 11.22
C ALA A 264 -4.54 -6.94 12.36
N CYS A 265 -3.54 -7.34 13.15
CA CYS A 265 -3.74 -8.18 14.35
C CYS A 265 -4.60 -7.47 15.40
N VAL A 266 -4.30 -6.21 15.70
CA VAL A 266 -5.10 -5.39 16.65
C VAL A 266 -6.55 -5.20 16.18
N GLU A 267 -6.80 -5.09 14.87
CA GLU A 267 -8.16 -5.00 14.36
C GLU A 267 -8.89 -6.35 14.43
N ALA A 268 -8.22 -7.44 14.05
CA ALA A 268 -8.78 -8.79 14.08
C ALA A 268 -9.13 -9.25 15.51
N GLU A 269 -8.37 -8.81 16.51
CA GLU A 269 -8.64 -9.07 17.93
C GLU A 269 -9.98 -8.48 18.39
N LYS A 270 -10.45 -7.38 17.78
CA LYS A 270 -11.79 -6.81 18.06
C LYS A 270 -12.92 -7.74 17.62
N ASP A 271 -12.65 -8.59 16.64
CA ASP A 271 -13.56 -9.63 16.16
C ASP A 271 -13.30 -10.98 16.86
N GLY A 272 -12.46 -10.99 17.91
CA GLY A 272 -12.15 -12.18 18.71
C GLY A 272 -11.14 -13.13 18.06
N ILE A 273 -10.38 -12.68 17.04
CA ILE A 273 -9.38 -13.51 16.35
C ILE A 273 -8.00 -13.28 16.95
N SER A 274 -7.40 -14.35 17.46
CA SER A 274 -6.07 -14.39 18.05
C SER A 274 -4.99 -14.65 17.00
N CYS A 275 -4.28 -13.59 16.62
CA CYS A 275 -3.26 -13.59 15.59
C CYS A 275 -1.85 -13.78 16.16
N GLU A 276 -1.13 -14.81 15.69
CA GLU A 276 0.29 -14.98 15.90
C GLU A 276 1.06 -14.25 14.80
N LEU A 277 2.00 -13.35 15.14
CA LEU A 277 2.77 -12.57 14.18
C LEU A 277 4.26 -12.93 14.24
N ILE A 278 4.81 -13.29 13.09
CA ILE A 278 6.20 -13.71 12.92
C ILE A 278 6.95 -12.74 11.99
N ASP A 279 8.08 -12.26 12.49
CA ASP A 279 9.12 -11.59 11.71
C ASP A 279 10.13 -12.61 11.20
N LEU A 280 10.25 -12.78 9.88
CA LEU A 280 11.24 -13.71 9.33
C LEU A 280 12.68 -13.25 9.53
N LYS A 281 12.97 -11.93 9.56
CA LYS A 281 14.31 -11.32 9.54
C LYS A 281 15.20 -11.72 8.34
N THR A 282 15.49 -13.00 8.17
CA THR A 282 16.31 -13.59 7.11
C THR A 282 15.43 -14.38 6.15
N LEU A 283 15.53 -14.11 4.84
CA LEU A 283 14.73 -14.78 3.82
C LEU A 283 15.46 -15.98 3.21
N ILE A 284 16.78 -15.91 3.10
CA ILE A 284 17.58 -17.09 2.78
C ILE A 284 18.86 -17.14 3.62
N PRO A 285 19.17 -18.29 4.24
CA PRO A 285 18.24 -19.37 4.60
C PRO A 285 17.16 -18.85 5.57
N TRP A 286 15.88 -19.11 5.30
CA TRP A 286 14.80 -18.77 6.23
C TRP A 286 14.51 -19.89 7.22
N ASP A 287 14.01 -19.48 8.39
CA ASP A 287 13.64 -20.36 9.50
C ASP A 287 12.28 -21.02 9.22
N LYS A 288 12.33 -22.24 8.66
CA LYS A 288 11.13 -23.00 8.34
C LYS A 288 10.48 -23.55 9.59
N GLU A 289 11.30 -23.92 10.55
CA GLU A 289 10.94 -24.60 11.79
C GLU A 289 10.04 -23.73 12.67
N THR A 290 10.38 -22.44 12.83
CA THR A 290 9.54 -21.49 13.58
C THR A 290 8.16 -21.29 12.93
N VAL A 291 8.12 -21.15 11.60
CA VAL A 291 6.83 -20.97 10.88
C VAL A 291 6.01 -22.26 10.93
N GLU A 292 6.64 -23.42 10.75
CA GLU A 292 6.01 -24.74 10.86
C GLU A 292 5.41 -24.96 12.26
N ALA A 293 6.15 -24.66 13.32
CA ALA A 293 5.67 -24.79 14.70
C ALA A 293 4.44 -23.90 14.94
N SER A 294 4.47 -22.67 14.46
CA SER A 294 3.35 -21.73 14.56
C SER A 294 2.12 -22.20 13.79
N VAL A 295 2.28 -22.64 12.54
CA VAL A 295 1.16 -23.16 11.73
C VAL A 295 0.63 -24.46 12.32
N ASN A 296 1.49 -25.27 12.95
CA ASN A 296 1.04 -26.46 13.65
C ASN A 296 0.16 -26.12 14.87
N LYS A 297 0.42 -24.99 15.52
CA LYS A 297 -0.43 -24.45 16.59
C LYS A 297 -1.76 -23.91 16.03
N THR A 298 -1.71 -23.02 15.03
CA THR A 298 -2.87 -22.22 14.59
C THR A 298 -3.73 -22.85 13.49
N GLY A 299 -3.16 -23.75 12.69
CA GLY A 299 -3.82 -24.38 11.55
C GLY A 299 -4.06 -23.46 10.33
N ARG A 300 -3.66 -22.19 10.37
CA ARG A 300 -3.90 -21.22 9.28
C ARG A 300 -2.69 -20.32 9.07
N LEU A 301 -2.39 -19.96 7.81
CA LEU A 301 -1.26 -19.10 7.46
C LEU A 301 -1.66 -17.98 6.50
N LEU A 302 -1.20 -16.75 6.80
CA LEU A 302 -1.19 -15.61 5.90
C LEU A 302 0.23 -15.03 5.78
N VAL A 303 0.76 -14.96 4.57
CA VAL A 303 2.05 -14.33 4.27
C VAL A 303 1.82 -12.96 3.62
N SER A 304 2.56 -11.93 4.05
CA SER A 304 2.43 -10.58 3.47
C SER A 304 3.77 -9.89 3.25
N HIS A 305 3.92 -9.28 2.07
CA HIS A 305 5.13 -8.55 1.67
C HIS A 305 4.83 -7.51 0.59
N GLU A 306 5.63 -6.43 0.52
CA GLU A 306 5.41 -5.31 -0.41
C GLU A 306 5.66 -5.66 -1.90
N ALA A 307 6.52 -6.65 -2.16
CA ALA A 307 6.83 -7.12 -3.50
C ALA A 307 5.59 -7.69 -4.24
N PRO A 308 5.58 -7.72 -5.58
CA PRO A 308 4.54 -8.36 -6.38
C PRO A 308 4.22 -9.79 -5.93
N VAL A 309 2.95 -10.20 -6.07
CA VAL A 309 2.47 -11.51 -5.62
C VAL A 309 3.04 -12.66 -6.46
N THR A 310 3.23 -12.47 -7.77
CA THR A 310 3.76 -13.50 -8.66
C THR A 310 5.28 -13.61 -8.50
N GLY A 311 5.77 -14.81 -8.20
CA GLY A 311 7.20 -15.06 -7.97
C GLY A 311 7.77 -14.44 -6.68
N GLY A 312 6.96 -13.72 -5.89
CA GLY A 312 7.36 -13.18 -4.61
C GLY A 312 7.68 -14.27 -3.59
N PHE A 313 8.50 -13.96 -2.59
CA PHE A 313 9.01 -14.94 -1.62
C PHE A 313 7.89 -15.60 -0.78
N GLY A 314 6.72 -14.97 -0.67
CA GLY A 314 5.55 -15.61 -0.06
C GLY A 314 5.07 -16.88 -0.78
N ALA A 315 5.43 -17.08 -2.07
CA ALA A 315 5.15 -18.32 -2.78
C ALA A 315 5.98 -19.50 -2.27
N GLU A 316 7.27 -19.29 -1.98
CA GLU A 316 8.18 -20.29 -1.42
C GLU A 316 7.72 -20.73 -0.02
N ILE A 317 7.35 -19.75 0.82
CA ILE A 317 6.81 -20.03 2.16
C ILE A 317 5.52 -20.83 2.06
N ALA A 318 4.59 -20.42 1.19
CA ALA A 318 3.32 -21.12 1.02
C ALA A 318 3.53 -22.57 0.55
N ALA A 319 4.38 -22.81 -0.44
CA ALA A 319 4.68 -24.16 -0.93
C ALA A 319 5.33 -25.02 0.16
N SER A 320 6.38 -24.51 0.82
CA SER A 320 7.08 -25.21 1.90
C SER A 320 6.14 -25.59 3.06
N ILE A 321 5.23 -24.70 3.45
CA ILE A 321 4.31 -24.95 4.56
C ILE A 321 3.19 -25.91 4.14
N VAL A 322 2.72 -25.86 2.90
CA VAL A 322 1.77 -26.87 2.42
C VAL A 322 2.40 -28.26 2.47
N GLU A 323 3.67 -28.42 2.09
CA GLU A 323 4.37 -29.71 2.17
C GLU A 323 4.56 -30.20 3.61
N ARG A 324 4.91 -29.28 4.53
CA ARG A 324 5.24 -29.61 5.93
C ARG A 324 4.02 -29.77 6.83
N CYS A 325 2.99 -28.95 6.61
CA CYS A 325 1.82 -28.84 7.48
C CYS A 325 0.53 -29.28 6.79
N PHE A 326 0.59 -30.07 5.70
CA PHE A 326 -0.58 -30.44 4.89
C PHE A 326 -1.79 -30.90 5.71
N LEU A 327 -1.57 -31.79 6.67
CA LEU A 327 -2.63 -32.37 7.51
C LEU A 327 -3.17 -31.41 8.57
N ARG A 328 -2.48 -30.29 8.81
CA ARG A 328 -2.81 -29.32 9.86
C ARG A 328 -3.46 -28.06 9.31
N LEU A 329 -3.35 -27.80 8.02
CA LEU A 329 -3.95 -26.64 7.36
C LEU A 329 -5.48 -26.75 7.31
N GLU A 330 -6.15 -25.88 8.06
CA GLU A 330 -7.62 -25.75 8.10
C GLU A 330 -8.15 -24.86 6.97
N ALA A 331 -7.26 -24.10 6.33
CA ALA A 331 -7.56 -23.26 5.18
C ALA A 331 -6.34 -23.16 4.24
N PRO A 332 -6.53 -22.88 2.94
CA PRO A 332 -5.44 -22.56 2.02
C PRO A 332 -4.60 -21.39 2.53
N VAL A 333 -3.28 -21.47 2.32
CA VAL A 333 -2.36 -20.39 2.66
C VAL A 333 -2.70 -19.12 1.88
N SER A 334 -2.92 -18.02 2.59
CA SER A 334 -3.23 -16.71 2.01
C SER A 334 -1.96 -15.89 1.76
N ARG A 335 -1.90 -15.15 0.65
CA ARG A 335 -0.76 -14.29 0.29
C ARG A 335 -1.20 -12.88 -0.05
N VAL A 336 -1.01 -11.92 0.87
CA VAL A 336 -1.43 -10.52 0.69
C VAL A 336 -0.22 -9.66 0.34
N CYS A 337 -0.04 -9.40 -0.94
CA CYS A 337 1.20 -8.80 -1.47
C CYS A 337 0.93 -7.53 -2.31
N GLY A 338 2.01 -6.94 -2.84
CA GLY A 338 1.93 -5.98 -3.94
C GLY A 338 1.25 -6.59 -5.18
N LEU A 339 0.69 -5.73 -6.03
CA LEU A 339 0.03 -6.15 -7.27
C LEU A 339 1.08 -6.54 -8.33
N ASP A 340 0.69 -7.36 -9.31
CA ASP A 340 1.53 -7.74 -10.45
C ASP A 340 1.60 -6.61 -11.48
N THR A 341 2.18 -5.49 -11.05
CA THR A 341 2.43 -4.29 -11.83
C THR A 341 3.77 -3.68 -11.38
N PRO A 342 4.44 -2.89 -12.24
CA PRO A 342 5.50 -2.00 -11.76
C PRO A 342 5.01 -1.12 -10.60
N PHE A 343 5.90 -0.80 -9.65
CA PHE A 343 5.54 0.00 -8.48
C PHE A 343 5.08 1.41 -8.90
N PRO A 344 3.84 1.85 -8.63
CA PRO A 344 3.31 3.11 -9.16
C PRO A 344 3.69 4.32 -8.30
N LEU A 345 3.67 5.52 -8.88
CA LEU A 345 3.86 6.78 -8.14
C LEU A 345 2.58 7.21 -7.40
N VAL A 346 1.57 7.70 -8.14
CA VAL A 346 0.32 8.23 -7.54
C VAL A 346 -0.63 7.14 -7.05
N PHE A 347 -0.46 5.90 -7.51
CA PHE A 347 -1.31 4.77 -7.13
C PHE A 347 -0.70 3.91 -6.00
N GLU A 348 0.39 4.35 -5.38
CA GLU A 348 1.05 3.64 -4.29
C GLU A 348 0.07 3.22 -3.16
N PRO A 349 -0.87 4.08 -2.70
CA PRO A 349 -1.85 3.67 -1.68
C PRO A 349 -2.79 2.54 -2.09
N PHE A 350 -2.98 2.33 -3.39
CA PHE A 350 -3.82 1.25 -3.93
C PHE A 350 -3.01 -0.01 -4.24
N TYR A 351 -1.71 0.14 -4.48
CA TYR A 351 -0.78 -0.94 -4.77
C TYR A 351 -0.46 -1.75 -3.52
N LEU A 352 -0.03 -1.08 -2.44
CA LEU A 352 0.54 -1.74 -1.27
C LEU A 352 -0.44 -2.70 -0.56
N PRO A 353 0.07 -3.79 0.06
CA PRO A 353 -0.71 -4.66 0.93
C PRO A 353 -1.04 -3.96 2.26
N THR A 354 -2.17 -3.23 2.28
CA THR A 354 -2.63 -2.50 3.48
C THR A 354 -3.31 -3.41 4.49
N LYS A 355 -3.43 -2.94 5.75
CA LYS A 355 -4.12 -3.67 6.82
C LYS A 355 -5.52 -4.15 6.41
N ASN A 356 -6.25 -3.32 5.65
CA ASN A 356 -7.59 -3.66 5.18
C ASN A 356 -7.56 -4.87 4.24
N LYS A 357 -6.55 -4.99 3.37
CA LYS A 357 -6.35 -6.16 2.51
C LYS A 357 -5.94 -7.40 3.32
N SER A 358 -5.21 -7.20 4.42
CA SER A 358 -4.83 -8.29 5.33
C SER A 358 -5.98 -8.81 6.19
N ILE A 359 -6.95 -7.97 6.55
CA ILE A 359 -8.13 -8.35 7.37
C ILE A 359 -9.27 -8.93 6.51
N THR A 360 -9.47 -8.43 5.29
CA THR A 360 -10.60 -8.88 4.43
C THR A 360 -10.38 -10.26 3.80
N ARG A 361 -9.16 -10.78 3.79
CA ARG A 361 -8.86 -12.08 3.18
C ARG A 361 -8.99 -13.28 4.13
N PRO A 362 -8.63 -13.19 5.43
CA PRO A 362 -8.91 -14.22 6.43
C PRO A 362 -10.41 -14.54 6.58
N SER A 363 -11.31 -13.58 6.36
CA SER A 363 -12.76 -13.78 6.46
C SER A 363 -13.41 -14.37 5.21
N ALA A 364 -12.63 -14.65 4.17
CA ALA A 364 -13.11 -15.19 2.90
C ALA A 364 -12.80 -16.69 2.80
N LEU A 365 -13.33 -17.52 3.70
CA LEU A 365 -13.60 -18.96 3.52
C LEU A 365 -14.62 -19.43 4.60
N PRO A 366 -15.46 -20.43 4.28
CA PRO A 366 -16.82 -20.57 4.80
C PRO A 366 -16.90 -21.21 6.19
N LEU A 367 -17.70 -20.60 7.06
CA LEU A 367 -18.39 -21.34 8.12
C LEU A 367 -19.50 -22.20 7.48
N SER A 368 -19.63 -23.42 8.01
CA SER A 368 -20.56 -24.54 7.71
C SER A 368 -21.68 -24.37 6.67
N PRO A 369 -21.97 -25.42 5.87
CA PRO A 369 -22.99 -25.38 4.82
C PRO A 369 -24.39 -25.56 5.42
N GLN A 370 -25.05 -24.47 5.81
CA GLN A 370 -26.50 -24.40 5.88
C GLN A 370 -26.94 -22.94 5.89
N GLU A 371 -27.73 -22.61 4.85
CA GLU A 371 -28.58 -21.43 4.71
C GLU A 371 -27.94 -20.09 4.25
N ASN A 372 -28.41 -19.64 3.08
CA ASN A 372 -28.40 -18.27 2.54
C ASN A 372 -27.16 -17.76 1.77
N VAL A 373 -26.79 -18.47 0.71
CA VAL A 373 -25.80 -18.06 -0.32
C VAL A 373 -26.27 -16.93 -1.25
N VAL A 374 -27.53 -16.47 -1.17
CA VAL A 374 -28.03 -15.43 -2.09
C VAL A 374 -27.79 -14.01 -1.58
N HIS A 375 -27.53 -13.80 -0.28
CA HIS A 375 -27.39 -12.44 0.28
C HIS A 375 -25.94 -11.91 0.38
N SER A 376 -24.93 -12.77 0.48
CA SER A 376 -23.54 -12.35 0.78
C SER A 376 -22.68 -11.99 -0.44
N LEU A 377 -23.04 -12.45 -1.64
CA LEU A 377 -22.38 -12.03 -2.89
C LEU A 377 -22.69 -10.57 -3.26
N ILE A 378 -23.77 -10.00 -2.71
CA ILE A 378 -24.19 -8.62 -2.94
C ILE A 378 -23.32 -7.62 -2.15
N GLU A 379 -22.75 -8.02 -1.00
CA GLU A 379 -21.86 -7.15 -0.21
C GLU A 379 -20.39 -7.16 -0.66
N LEU A 380 -19.96 -8.21 -1.38
CA LEU A 380 -18.57 -8.39 -1.82
C LEU A 380 -18.21 -7.58 -3.08
N VAL A 381 -19.22 -7.13 -3.84
CA VAL A 381 -19.07 -5.96 -4.70
C VAL A 381 -19.30 -4.74 -3.82
N LYS A 382 -18.29 -4.33 -3.04
CA LYS A 382 -18.28 -2.98 -2.45
C LYS A 382 -18.37 -2.00 -3.61
N MET A 383 -19.60 -1.56 -3.86
CA MET A 383 -20.01 -0.40 -4.63
C MET A 383 -19.10 0.77 -4.25
N HIS A 384 -17.94 0.88 -4.90
CA HIS A 384 -17.22 2.13 -5.02
C HIS A 384 -18.11 3.00 -5.90
N GLN A 385 -19.16 3.58 -5.31
CA GLN A 385 -20.00 4.55 -5.98
C GLN A 385 -19.15 5.81 -6.19
N TYR A 386 -18.47 5.81 -7.33
CA TYR A 386 -17.95 7.00 -7.98
C TYR A 386 -19.11 8.01 -8.20
N PRO A 387 -18.80 9.32 -8.28
CA PRO A 387 -19.60 10.40 -7.69
C PRO A 387 -21.10 10.32 -8.01
N ARG A 388 -21.90 10.29 -6.94
CA ARG A 388 -23.36 10.45 -6.99
C ARG A 388 -23.67 11.88 -7.43
N ASN A 389 -24.49 12.05 -8.46
CA ASN A 389 -25.09 13.33 -8.78
C ASN A 389 -26.57 13.27 -8.43
N ILE A 390 -26.95 14.04 -7.42
CA ILE A 390 -28.34 14.17 -6.99
C ILE A 390 -28.94 15.43 -7.59
N VAL A 391 -30.13 15.26 -8.17
CA VAL A 391 -30.98 16.35 -8.65
C VAL A 391 -32.19 16.43 -7.74
N SER A 392 -32.38 17.58 -7.11
CA SER A 392 -33.52 17.84 -6.23
C SER A 392 -34.29 19.07 -6.67
N THR A 393 -35.59 19.10 -6.37
CA THR A 393 -36.43 20.28 -6.51
C THR A 393 -36.92 20.76 -5.16
N VAL A 394 -37.15 22.06 -5.04
CA VAL A 394 -37.84 22.67 -3.91
C VAL A 394 -38.72 23.81 -4.42
N ASN A 395 -39.81 24.06 -3.74
CA ASN A 395 -40.71 25.18 -3.99
C ASN A 395 -40.44 26.28 -2.97
N LEU A 396 -40.20 27.50 -3.46
CA LEU A 396 -39.95 28.68 -2.64
C LEU A 396 -41.23 29.41 -2.19
N ASP A 397 -42.42 28.98 -2.68
CA ASP A 397 -43.73 29.48 -2.28
C ASP A 397 -43.93 31.00 -2.47
N CYS A 398 -43.23 31.59 -3.44
CA CYS A 398 -43.35 32.99 -3.81
C CYS A 398 -42.94 33.23 -5.27
N LYS A 399 -43.46 34.29 -5.88
CA LYS A 399 -42.97 34.75 -7.19
C LYS A 399 -41.66 35.51 -7.01
N LEU A 400 -40.73 35.31 -7.93
CA LEU A 400 -39.39 35.85 -7.85
C LEU A 400 -39.09 36.75 -9.05
N ASP A 401 -38.58 37.95 -8.78
CA ASP A 401 -37.98 38.81 -9.81
C ASP A 401 -36.55 38.35 -10.09
N LEU A 402 -36.39 37.62 -11.20
CA LEU A 402 -35.12 37.05 -11.62
C LEU A 402 -34.07 38.12 -11.96
N LYS A 403 -34.48 39.30 -12.44
CA LYS A 403 -33.53 40.39 -12.75
C LYS A 403 -32.99 41.01 -11.47
N ALA A 404 -33.87 41.25 -10.50
CA ALA A 404 -33.47 41.77 -9.20
C ALA A 404 -32.52 40.80 -8.47
N ILE A 405 -32.80 39.49 -8.51
CA ILE A 405 -31.91 38.47 -7.92
C ILE A 405 -30.53 38.48 -8.57
N ALA A 406 -30.46 38.52 -9.91
CA ALA A 406 -29.19 38.51 -10.64
C ALA A 406 -28.34 39.76 -10.42
N LEU A 407 -28.97 40.93 -10.22
CA LEU A 407 -28.29 42.19 -9.94
C LEU A 407 -27.70 42.24 -8.52
N GLN A 408 -28.38 41.64 -7.54
CA GLN A 408 -27.99 41.74 -6.13
C GLN A 408 -27.13 40.56 -5.64
N ALA A 409 -27.24 39.37 -6.26
CA ALA A 409 -26.49 38.20 -5.86
C ALA A 409 -25.17 38.05 -6.65
N ARG A 410 -24.03 38.18 -5.96
CA ARG A 410 -22.67 38.04 -6.55
C ARG A 410 -22.37 36.69 -7.21
N ASN A 411 -23.16 35.66 -6.91
CA ASN A 411 -22.99 34.28 -7.36
C ASN A 411 -24.13 33.80 -8.26
N ALA A 412 -24.84 34.73 -8.92
CA ALA A 412 -25.96 34.46 -9.81
C ALA A 412 -25.67 34.92 -11.25
N GLU A 413 -26.05 34.10 -12.23
CA GLU A 413 -26.00 34.38 -13.66
C GLU A 413 -27.42 34.30 -14.23
N TYR A 414 -27.86 35.29 -15.01
CA TYR A 414 -29.17 35.28 -15.67
C TYR A 414 -29.08 35.80 -17.09
N ASN A 415 -29.47 34.97 -18.05
CA ASN A 415 -29.61 35.35 -19.45
C ASN A 415 -30.95 34.85 -19.99
N PRO A 416 -32.01 35.70 -19.99
CA PRO A 416 -33.35 35.30 -20.40
C PRO A 416 -33.45 34.88 -21.87
N LYS A 417 -32.54 35.31 -22.74
CA LYS A 417 -32.49 34.87 -24.14
C LYS A 417 -32.00 33.43 -24.29
N ARG A 418 -31.24 32.92 -23.31
CA ARG A 418 -30.65 31.58 -23.33
C ARG A 418 -31.41 30.59 -22.46
N PHE A 419 -31.85 31.01 -21.28
CA PHE A 419 -32.52 30.13 -20.32
C PHE A 419 -33.39 30.91 -19.33
N ALA A 420 -34.61 30.46 -19.08
CA ALA A 420 -35.64 31.17 -18.30
C ALA A 420 -35.49 31.05 -16.77
N ALA A 421 -34.25 30.85 -16.27
CA ALA A 421 -33.96 30.69 -14.85
C ALA A 421 -32.65 31.37 -14.47
N VAL A 422 -32.55 31.83 -13.22
CA VAL A 422 -31.30 32.31 -12.62
C VAL A 422 -30.46 31.10 -12.21
N ILE A 423 -29.20 31.08 -12.63
CA ILE A 423 -28.22 30.05 -12.27
C ILE A 423 -27.41 30.57 -11.10
N MET A 424 -27.49 29.91 -9.93
CA MET A 424 -26.77 30.31 -8.72
C MET A 424 -25.82 29.22 -8.25
N ARG A 425 -24.56 29.54 -7.95
CA ARG A 425 -23.54 28.55 -7.54
C ARG A 425 -23.02 28.82 -6.13
N ILE A 426 -22.81 27.76 -5.35
CA ILE A 426 -22.14 27.83 -4.03
C ILE A 426 -20.98 26.85 -3.97
N ARG A 427 -19.96 27.16 -3.17
CA ARG A 427 -18.74 26.34 -3.05
C ARG A 427 -18.89 25.17 -2.08
N GLU A 428 -19.71 25.33 -1.03
CA GLU A 428 -19.84 24.33 0.04
C GLU A 428 -21.29 24.13 0.49
N PRO A 429 -21.91 22.98 0.17
CA PRO A 429 -21.43 21.95 -0.76
C PRO A 429 -21.33 22.52 -2.19
N LYS A 430 -20.43 21.99 -3.04
CA LYS A 430 -20.23 22.48 -4.40
C LYS A 430 -21.44 22.14 -5.28
N THR A 431 -22.39 23.06 -5.40
CA THR A 431 -23.67 22.83 -6.10
C THR A 431 -24.06 23.99 -7.01
N THR A 432 -25.00 23.72 -7.92
CA THR A 432 -25.65 24.72 -8.78
C THR A 432 -27.17 24.64 -8.61
N ALA A 433 -27.82 25.78 -8.42
CA ALA A 433 -29.27 25.91 -8.39
C ALA A 433 -29.77 26.66 -9.63
N LEU A 434 -30.87 26.19 -10.20
CA LEU A 434 -31.65 26.86 -11.23
C LEU A 434 -32.94 27.36 -10.58
N ILE A 435 -33.14 28.67 -10.54
CA ILE A 435 -34.26 29.32 -9.84
C ILE A 435 -35.18 29.97 -10.88
N PHE A 436 -36.43 29.54 -10.91
CA PHE A 436 -37.45 30.00 -11.86
C PHE A 436 -38.33 31.10 -11.24
N ALA A 437 -38.90 31.97 -12.08
CA ALA A 437 -39.76 33.08 -11.64
C ALA A 437 -41.01 32.62 -10.85
N SER A 438 -41.43 31.37 -11.05
CA SER A 438 -42.53 30.72 -10.33
C SER A 438 -42.21 30.34 -8.89
N GLY A 439 -40.96 30.49 -8.43
CA GLY A 439 -40.52 30.02 -7.12
C GLY A 439 -40.02 28.56 -7.13
N LYS A 440 -40.10 27.84 -8.24
CA LYS A 440 -39.48 26.52 -8.38
C LYS A 440 -37.96 26.66 -8.41
N MET A 441 -37.26 25.84 -7.64
CA MET A 441 -35.80 25.75 -7.65
C MET A 441 -35.34 24.31 -7.88
N VAL A 442 -34.40 24.11 -8.80
CA VAL A 442 -33.76 22.82 -9.08
C VAL A 442 -32.30 22.89 -8.63
N CYS A 443 -31.88 22.00 -7.74
CA CYS A 443 -30.51 21.93 -7.23
C CYS A 443 -29.80 20.67 -7.77
N THR A 444 -28.56 20.86 -8.26
CA THR A 444 -27.72 19.83 -8.89
C THR A 444 -26.28 19.88 -8.35
N GLY A 445 -25.55 18.77 -8.47
CA GLY A 445 -24.13 18.66 -8.11
C GLY A 445 -23.87 18.19 -6.67
N ALA A 446 -24.91 17.89 -5.90
CA ALA A 446 -24.77 17.32 -4.56
C ALA A 446 -24.42 15.83 -4.62
N LYS A 447 -23.55 15.37 -3.69
CA LYS A 447 -23.10 13.97 -3.59
C LYS A 447 -23.92 13.12 -2.62
N SER A 448 -24.77 13.73 -1.80
CA SER A 448 -25.69 13.04 -0.88
C SER A 448 -26.99 13.80 -0.73
N GLU A 449 -28.06 13.11 -0.33
CA GLU A 449 -29.37 13.72 -0.11
C GLU A 449 -29.29 14.82 0.96
N GLN A 450 -28.53 14.56 2.03
CA GLN A 450 -28.26 15.53 3.09
C GLN A 450 -27.55 16.77 2.53
N GLN A 451 -26.53 16.61 1.67
CA GLN A 451 -25.87 17.74 1.00
C GLN A 451 -26.83 18.49 0.08
N SER A 452 -27.69 17.78 -0.66
CA SER A 452 -28.68 18.39 -1.57
C SER A 452 -29.70 19.23 -0.79
N LYS A 453 -30.18 18.71 0.35
CA LYS A 453 -31.10 19.41 1.24
C LYS A 453 -30.43 20.61 1.89
N LEU A 454 -29.19 20.47 2.35
CA LEU A 454 -28.40 21.57 2.91
C LEU A 454 -28.17 22.68 1.87
N ALA A 455 -27.78 22.31 0.65
CA ALA A 455 -27.59 23.24 -0.46
C ALA A 455 -28.86 24.00 -0.77
N ALA A 456 -29.97 23.29 -0.97
CA ALA A 456 -31.28 23.89 -1.24
C ALA A 456 -31.71 24.86 -0.13
N ARG A 457 -31.47 24.54 1.15
CA ARG A 457 -31.73 25.45 2.28
C ARG A 457 -30.84 26.68 2.24
N LYS A 458 -29.55 26.54 1.90
CA LYS A 458 -28.64 27.68 1.73
C LYS A 458 -29.11 28.62 0.61
N TYR A 459 -29.53 28.08 -0.52
CA TYR A 459 -30.09 28.89 -1.61
C TYR A 459 -31.38 29.61 -1.19
N ALA A 460 -32.32 28.92 -0.55
CA ALA A 460 -33.54 29.56 -0.03
C ALA A 460 -33.21 30.70 0.96
N ARG A 461 -32.20 30.51 1.82
CA ARG A 461 -31.73 31.54 2.75
C ARG A 461 -31.09 32.74 2.06
N ILE A 462 -30.38 32.53 0.94
CA ILE A 462 -29.86 33.62 0.11
C ILE A 462 -31.03 34.43 -0.46
N ILE A 463 -32.03 33.76 -1.03
CA ILE A 463 -33.22 34.43 -1.57
C ILE A 463 -33.98 35.23 -0.49
N GLN A 464 -34.09 34.70 0.73
CA GLN A 464 -34.64 35.43 1.88
C GLN A 464 -33.84 36.70 2.22
N LYS A 465 -32.50 36.62 2.20
CA LYS A 465 -31.62 37.78 2.48
C LYS A 465 -31.70 38.86 1.41
N LEU A 466 -32.12 38.52 0.19
CA LEU A 466 -32.39 39.47 -0.90
C LEU A 466 -33.77 40.15 -0.78
N GLY A 467 -34.51 39.90 0.30
CA GLY A 467 -35.79 40.56 0.57
C GLY A 467 -37.02 39.83 0.05
N PHE A 468 -36.89 38.63 -0.52
CA PHE A 468 -38.04 37.84 -0.98
C PHE A 468 -38.60 36.97 0.15
N PRO A 469 -39.93 36.82 0.28
CA PRO A 469 -40.58 36.01 1.31
C PRO A 469 -40.53 34.50 0.99
N ALA A 470 -39.36 33.98 0.62
CA ALA A 470 -39.18 32.59 0.23
C ALA A 470 -39.33 31.63 1.42
N LYS A 471 -40.12 30.56 1.24
CA LYS A 471 -40.29 29.47 2.20
C LYS A 471 -39.70 28.18 1.63
N PHE A 472 -39.21 27.28 2.47
CA PHE A 472 -38.68 26.00 2.00
C PHE A 472 -39.80 24.94 2.02
N LYS A 473 -40.46 24.71 0.88
CA LYS A 473 -41.55 23.72 0.74
C LYS A 473 -41.25 22.68 -0.34
N ASP A 474 -41.91 21.53 -0.25
CA ASP A 474 -41.95 20.51 -1.30
C ASP A 474 -40.56 20.04 -1.78
N PHE A 475 -39.61 19.87 -0.86
CA PHE A 475 -38.32 19.30 -1.20
C PHE A 475 -38.48 17.85 -1.66
N LYS A 476 -38.03 17.56 -2.88
CA LYS A 476 -38.14 16.24 -3.50
C LYS A 476 -36.89 15.90 -4.31
N ILE A 477 -36.39 14.68 -4.18
CA ILE A 477 -35.38 14.14 -5.08
C ILE A 477 -36.04 13.77 -6.40
N GLN A 478 -35.53 14.33 -7.50
CA GLN A 478 -36.04 14.09 -8.85
C GLN A 478 -35.26 13.00 -9.57
N ASN A 479 -33.95 12.92 -9.33
CA ASN A 479 -33.09 11.92 -9.92
C ASN A 479 -31.85 11.69 -9.07
N ILE A 480 -31.42 10.43 -9.02
CA ILE A 480 -30.15 9.99 -8.47
C ILE A 480 -29.41 9.28 -9.61
N VAL A 481 -28.25 9.82 -9.99
CA VAL A 481 -27.36 9.16 -10.94
C VAL A 481 -26.26 8.45 -10.16
N GLY A 482 -26.19 7.13 -10.32
CA GLY A 482 -25.16 6.28 -9.75
C GLY A 482 -24.20 5.77 -10.83
N SER A 483 -22.95 5.51 -10.47
CA SER A 483 -22.03 4.76 -11.32
C SER A 483 -21.38 3.66 -10.50
N CYS A 484 -21.25 2.48 -11.10
CA CYS A 484 -20.54 1.34 -10.56
C CYS A 484 -19.69 0.68 -11.65
N ASP A 485 -18.85 -0.26 -11.25
CA ASP A 485 -17.92 -0.97 -12.13
C ASP A 485 -17.89 -2.43 -11.69
N VAL A 486 -18.23 -3.35 -12.59
CA VAL A 486 -18.30 -4.79 -12.30
C VAL A 486 -16.93 -5.47 -12.34
N LYS A 487 -15.86 -4.74 -12.68
CA LYS A 487 -14.47 -5.22 -12.67
C LYS A 487 -14.15 -6.36 -13.64
N PHE A 488 -14.97 -6.53 -14.68
CA PHE A 488 -14.66 -7.40 -15.80
C PHE A 488 -15.23 -6.84 -17.11
N PRO A 489 -14.58 -7.12 -18.26
CA PRO A 489 -15.08 -6.71 -19.57
C PRO A 489 -16.32 -7.51 -19.98
N ILE A 490 -17.26 -6.86 -20.68
CA ILE A 490 -18.57 -7.41 -21.04
C ILE A 490 -18.70 -7.56 -22.56
N ARG A 491 -19.28 -8.69 -23.02
CA ARG A 491 -19.66 -8.94 -24.42
C ARG A 491 -21.01 -8.27 -24.73
N LEU A 492 -20.98 -6.99 -25.09
CA LEU A 492 -22.21 -6.20 -25.31
C LEU A 492 -23.07 -6.72 -26.47
N GLU A 493 -22.46 -7.27 -27.52
CA GLU A 493 -23.17 -7.85 -28.66
C GLU A 493 -24.02 -9.05 -28.24
N GLY A 494 -23.45 -9.92 -27.39
CA GLY A 494 -24.15 -11.08 -26.83
C GLY A 494 -25.29 -10.66 -25.90
N LEU A 495 -25.03 -9.65 -25.06
CA LEU A 495 -26.04 -9.09 -24.16
C LEU A 495 -27.20 -8.45 -24.96
N ALA A 496 -26.91 -7.69 -26.01
CA ALA A 496 -27.91 -7.06 -26.87
C ALA A 496 -28.78 -8.08 -27.59
N TYR A 497 -28.17 -9.16 -28.08
CA TYR A 497 -28.88 -10.25 -28.76
C TYR A 497 -29.83 -10.99 -27.79
N ALA A 498 -29.35 -11.35 -26.59
CA ALA A 498 -30.13 -12.09 -25.61
C ALA A 498 -31.21 -11.24 -24.91
N HIS A 499 -30.97 -9.94 -24.71
CA HIS A 499 -31.87 -9.03 -23.99
C HIS A 499 -32.51 -7.95 -24.89
N GLY A 500 -32.64 -8.20 -26.19
CA GLY A 500 -33.10 -7.22 -27.18
C GLY A 500 -34.41 -6.49 -26.85
N ALA A 501 -35.33 -7.14 -26.11
CA ALA A 501 -36.59 -6.51 -25.68
C ALA A 501 -36.40 -5.38 -24.62
N PHE A 502 -35.24 -5.35 -23.95
CA PHE A 502 -34.90 -4.40 -22.89
C PHE A 502 -33.65 -3.57 -23.20
N SER A 503 -32.84 -4.00 -24.16
CA SER A 503 -31.58 -3.35 -24.52
C SER A 503 -31.60 -2.75 -25.92
N SER A 504 -30.94 -1.60 -26.07
CA SER A 504 -30.59 -1.00 -27.37
C SER A 504 -29.08 -0.80 -27.41
N TYR A 505 -28.44 -1.34 -28.46
CA TYR A 505 -26.99 -1.24 -28.66
C TYR A 505 -26.70 -0.87 -30.11
N GLU A 506 -26.33 0.38 -30.33
CA GLU A 506 -25.96 0.96 -31.63
C GLU A 506 -24.59 1.63 -31.45
N PRO A 507 -23.48 0.86 -31.54
CA PRO A 507 -22.14 1.34 -31.20
C PRO A 507 -21.68 2.53 -32.05
N GLU A 508 -22.24 2.71 -33.24
CA GLU A 508 -22.00 3.87 -34.11
C GLU A 508 -22.61 5.17 -33.57
N LEU A 509 -23.71 5.09 -32.80
CA LEU A 509 -24.38 6.24 -32.20
C LEU A 509 -23.99 6.46 -30.73
N PHE A 510 -23.80 5.39 -29.96
CA PHE A 510 -23.43 5.46 -28.56
C PHE A 510 -22.54 4.26 -28.16
N PRO A 511 -21.36 4.48 -27.56
CA PRO A 511 -20.37 3.42 -27.30
C PRO A 511 -20.76 2.42 -26.19
N GLY A 512 -21.92 2.57 -25.55
CA GLY A 512 -22.43 1.66 -24.53
C GLY A 512 -23.78 1.05 -24.92
N LEU A 513 -24.19 0.01 -24.22
CA LEU A 513 -25.52 -0.58 -24.33
C LEU A 513 -26.49 0.13 -23.37
N ILE A 514 -27.66 0.52 -23.87
CA ILE A 514 -28.73 1.13 -23.07
C ILE A 514 -29.69 0.04 -22.64
N TYR A 515 -29.74 -0.27 -21.35
CA TYR A 515 -30.63 -1.28 -20.77
C TYR A 515 -31.76 -0.62 -19.98
N ARG A 516 -33.01 -0.91 -20.34
CA ARG A 516 -34.22 -0.36 -19.70
C ARG A 516 -34.84 -1.38 -18.76
N MET A 517 -34.60 -1.20 -17.46
CA MET A 517 -35.15 -2.05 -16.42
C MET A 517 -36.59 -1.63 -16.09
N LYS A 518 -37.51 -2.59 -16.01
CA LYS A 518 -38.92 -2.35 -15.67
C LYS A 518 -39.12 -2.15 -14.16
N GLN A 519 -38.41 -2.93 -13.33
CA GLN A 519 -38.55 -2.90 -11.88
C GLN A 519 -37.18 -3.09 -11.19
N PRO A 520 -36.67 -2.08 -10.47
CA PRO A 520 -37.14 -0.68 -10.45
C PRO A 520 -37.03 -0.01 -11.83
N LYS A 521 -37.81 1.05 -12.07
CA LYS A 521 -37.86 1.75 -13.37
C LYS A 521 -36.60 2.61 -13.57
N ILE A 522 -35.50 1.97 -13.97
CA ILE A 522 -34.17 2.56 -14.11
C ILE A 522 -33.60 2.27 -15.51
N VAL A 523 -32.82 3.21 -16.03
CA VAL A 523 -32.03 3.01 -17.25
C VAL A 523 -30.57 2.83 -16.84
N LEU A 524 -29.94 1.78 -17.36
CA LEU A 524 -28.53 1.48 -17.19
C LEU A 524 -27.79 1.71 -18.49
N LEU A 525 -26.65 2.38 -18.43
CA LEU A 525 -25.70 2.51 -19.53
C LEU A 525 -24.52 1.60 -19.22
N ILE A 526 -24.30 0.58 -20.04
CA ILE A 526 -23.35 -0.51 -19.79
C ILE A 526 -22.24 -0.44 -20.83
N PHE A 527 -20.99 -0.35 -20.39
CA PHE A 527 -19.83 -0.21 -21.28
C PHE A 527 -19.04 -1.52 -21.35
N VAL A 528 -18.33 -1.74 -22.47
CA VAL A 528 -17.46 -2.91 -22.70
C VAL A 528 -16.43 -3.08 -21.57
N SER A 529 -15.99 -1.98 -20.97
CA SER A 529 -15.02 -1.96 -19.86
C SER A 529 -15.55 -2.50 -18.53
N GLY A 530 -16.84 -2.78 -18.40
CA GLY A 530 -17.47 -3.16 -17.13
C GLY A 530 -18.00 -1.98 -16.31
N LYS A 531 -17.84 -0.74 -16.80
CA LYS A 531 -18.45 0.44 -16.19
C LYS A 531 -19.96 0.46 -16.45
N ILE A 532 -20.73 0.84 -15.43
CA ILE A 532 -22.18 0.98 -15.49
C ILE A 532 -22.59 2.34 -14.93
N VAL A 533 -23.54 3.00 -15.58
CA VAL A 533 -24.18 4.24 -15.11
C VAL A 533 -25.68 3.99 -14.97
N LEU A 534 -26.22 4.21 -13.77
CA LEU A 534 -27.64 4.06 -13.46
C LEU A 534 -28.30 5.44 -13.37
N THR A 535 -29.42 5.63 -14.05
CA THR A 535 -30.19 6.88 -14.04
C THR A 535 -31.70 6.60 -13.96
N GLY A 536 -32.45 7.51 -13.35
CA GLY A 536 -33.91 7.40 -13.18
C GLY A 536 -34.37 7.01 -11.78
N ALA A 537 -33.43 6.77 -10.86
CA ALA A 537 -33.74 6.43 -9.47
C ALA A 537 -34.24 7.66 -8.70
N LYS A 538 -35.28 7.48 -7.89
CA LYS A 538 -35.85 8.51 -6.99
C LYS A 538 -35.43 8.30 -5.55
N VAL A 539 -35.20 7.05 -5.16
CA VAL A 539 -34.66 6.68 -3.84
C VAL A 539 -33.38 5.87 -4.01
N ARG A 540 -32.54 5.90 -2.99
CA ARG A 540 -31.22 5.25 -3.00
C ARG A 540 -31.34 3.74 -3.25
N ASP A 541 -32.32 3.10 -2.62
CA ASP A 541 -32.44 1.65 -2.62
C ASP A 541 -32.85 1.10 -4.00
N GLU A 542 -33.49 1.91 -4.85
CA GLU A 542 -33.73 1.56 -6.26
C GLU A 542 -32.42 1.37 -7.03
N THR A 543 -31.36 2.14 -6.73
CA THR A 543 -30.06 1.96 -7.41
C THR A 543 -29.34 0.67 -7.00
N TYR A 544 -29.53 0.23 -5.75
CA TYR A 544 -28.98 -1.04 -5.26
C TYR A 544 -29.75 -2.20 -5.85
N THR A 545 -31.08 -2.17 -5.75
CA THR A 545 -31.98 -3.19 -6.32
C THR A 545 -31.75 -3.35 -7.83
N ALA A 546 -31.56 -2.25 -8.57
CA ALA A 546 -31.26 -2.32 -10.01
C ALA A 546 -29.91 -2.99 -10.31
N PHE A 547 -28.90 -2.75 -9.47
CA PHE A 547 -27.61 -3.40 -9.64
C PHE A 547 -27.68 -4.89 -9.30
N GLU A 548 -28.35 -5.25 -8.20
CA GLU A 548 -28.59 -6.65 -7.82
C GLU A 548 -29.30 -7.42 -8.92
N ASN A 549 -30.30 -6.81 -9.57
CA ASN A 549 -31.04 -7.44 -10.65
C ASN A 549 -30.21 -7.62 -11.93
N ILE A 550 -29.32 -6.68 -12.26
CA ILE A 550 -28.55 -6.74 -13.51
C ILE A 550 -27.25 -7.53 -13.37
N TYR A 551 -26.65 -7.60 -12.18
CA TYR A 551 -25.33 -8.17 -11.98
C TYR A 551 -25.20 -9.66 -12.40
N PRO A 552 -26.14 -10.56 -12.05
CA PRO A 552 -26.12 -11.94 -12.51
C PRO A 552 -26.13 -12.03 -14.04
N VAL A 553 -26.99 -11.25 -14.69
CA VAL A 553 -27.09 -11.17 -16.15
C VAL A 553 -25.75 -10.78 -16.77
N LEU A 554 -25.08 -9.75 -16.24
CA LEU A 554 -23.79 -9.31 -16.80
C LEU A 554 -22.67 -10.32 -16.61
N THR A 555 -22.75 -11.15 -15.58
CA THR A 555 -21.75 -12.18 -15.28
C THR A 555 -21.76 -13.28 -16.35
N GLU A 556 -22.93 -13.61 -16.90
CA GLU A 556 -23.06 -14.56 -18.02
C GLU A 556 -22.38 -14.07 -19.32
N PHE A 557 -22.27 -12.75 -19.50
CA PHE A 557 -21.66 -12.13 -20.69
C PHE A 557 -20.23 -11.64 -20.45
N ARG A 558 -19.55 -12.11 -19.41
CA ARG A 558 -18.14 -11.79 -19.15
C ARG A 558 -17.26 -12.25 -20.32
N LYS A 559 -16.38 -11.38 -20.82
CA LYS A 559 -15.32 -11.78 -21.76
C LYS A 559 -14.31 -12.64 -21.01
N VAL A 560 -14.19 -13.90 -21.40
CA VAL A 560 -13.07 -14.77 -20.99
C VAL A 560 -11.84 -14.28 -21.74
N GLN A 561 -10.76 -13.95 -21.02
CA GLN A 561 -9.47 -13.68 -21.66
C GLN A 561 -9.01 -14.98 -22.30
N GLN A 562 -9.02 -15.03 -23.64
CA GLN A 562 -8.25 -16.01 -24.40
C GLN A 562 -6.77 -15.63 -24.35
#